data_AF-A0A7S2DLM7-F1
#
_entry.id   AF-A0A7S2DLM7-F1
#
_cell.length_a   1.000
_cell.length_b   1.000
_cell.length_c   1.000
_cell.angle_alpha   90.00
_cell.angle_beta   90.00
_cell.angle_gamma   90.00
#
_symmetry.space_group_name_H-M   'P 1'
#
loop_
_entity.id
_entity.type
_entity.pdbx_description
1 polymer ?
#
loop_
_entity_poly.entity_id
_entity_poly.type
_entity_poly.pdbx_seq_one_letter_code
_entity_poly.pdbx_strand_id
1 'polypeptide(L)'
;DEGGIHLMVQLLKGDGAEHAKAAAASALWSFTTKHAINQKKVADAGGLAPLVALLGIGNSDTQHFAAGALASIALENPANGGDIATMIAELLASNDTETCTKAARAISRLARAHPSNQVAIAQAGGLKRLVQMLADAEKPATL
;
A
#
# COMPACT_ATOMS: atom_id res chain seq x y z
N ASP A 1 -1.10 11.23 20.69
CA ASP A 1 0.22 11.24 21.36
C ASP A 1 1.13 10.31 20.57
N GLU A 2 2.44 10.57 20.50
CA GLU A 2 3.37 9.82 19.62
C GLU A 2 3.41 8.30 19.89
N GLY A 3 3.12 7.87 21.12
CA GLY A 3 3.06 6.46 21.47
C GLY A 3 1.96 5.67 20.74
N GLY A 4 0.85 6.32 20.36
CA GLY A 4 -0.27 5.65 19.69
C GLY A 4 0.07 5.19 18.27
N ILE A 5 0.71 6.05 17.48
CA ILE A 5 1.13 5.71 16.11
C ILE A 5 2.18 4.60 16.14
N HIS A 6 3.15 4.68 17.05
CA HIS A 6 4.18 3.65 17.17
C HIS A 6 3.61 2.27 17.52
N LEU A 7 2.67 2.22 18.46
CA LEU A 7 1.99 0.97 18.82
C LEU A 7 1.21 0.39 17.64
N MET A 8 0.47 1.22 16.90
CA MET A 8 -0.24 0.78 15.70
C MET A 8 0.73 0.20 14.67
N VAL A 9 1.87 0.84 14.43
CA VAL A 9 2.90 0.33 13.51
C VAL A 9 3.50 -0.98 14.01
N GLN A 10 3.70 -1.15 15.32
CA GLN A 10 4.14 -2.43 15.88
C GLN A 10 3.11 -3.54 15.68
N LEU A 11 1.81 -3.24 15.85
CA LEU A 11 0.73 -4.20 15.61
C LEU A 11 0.68 -4.68 14.15
N LEU A 12 1.01 -3.81 13.18
CA LEU A 12 1.12 -4.23 11.78
C LEU A 12 2.25 -5.23 11.54
N LYS A 13 3.35 -5.12 12.30
CA LYS A 13 4.58 -5.92 12.13
C LYS A 13 4.52 -7.27 12.85
N GLY A 14 3.79 -7.35 13.96
CA GLY A 14 3.77 -8.53 14.81
C GLY A 14 2.98 -9.70 14.22
N ASP A 15 3.19 -10.89 14.79
CA ASP A 15 2.42 -12.11 14.50
C ASP A 15 1.03 -12.12 15.18
N GLY A 16 0.54 -10.93 15.54
CA GLY A 16 -0.78 -10.76 16.12
C GLY A 16 -1.89 -11.18 15.17
N ALA A 17 -3.08 -11.38 15.72
CA ALA A 17 -4.23 -11.82 14.95
C ALA A 17 -4.55 -10.85 13.80
N GLU A 18 -5.02 -11.38 12.67
CA GLU A 18 -5.33 -10.58 11.47
C GLU A 18 -6.31 -9.43 11.75
N HIS A 19 -7.28 -9.62 12.66
CA HIS A 19 -8.19 -8.56 13.06
C HIS A 19 -7.48 -7.37 13.74
N ALA A 20 -6.38 -7.62 14.46
CA ALA A 20 -5.58 -6.57 15.09
C ALA A 20 -4.81 -5.75 14.04
N LYS A 21 -4.27 -6.42 13.01
CA LYS A 21 -3.61 -5.74 11.87
C LYS A 21 -4.61 -4.90 11.09
N ALA A 22 -5.81 -5.43 10.83
CA ALA A 22 -6.90 -4.71 10.18
C ALA A 22 -7.32 -3.47 10.98
N ALA A 23 -7.51 -3.62 12.29
CA ALA A 23 -7.85 -2.52 13.19
C ALA A 23 -6.75 -1.45 13.23
N ALA A 24 -5.48 -1.85 13.29
CA ALA A 24 -4.34 -0.93 13.25
C ALA A 24 -4.29 -0.16 11.93
N ALA A 25 -4.47 -0.84 10.78
CA ALA A 25 -4.50 -0.19 9.48
C ALA A 25 -5.69 0.80 9.35
N SER A 26 -6.86 0.43 9.87
CA SER A 26 -8.06 1.28 9.88
C SER A 26 -7.87 2.53 10.75
N ALA A 27 -7.28 2.35 11.94
CA ALA A 27 -6.93 3.47 12.83
C ALA A 27 -5.91 4.40 12.18
N LEU A 28 -4.85 3.86 11.58
CA LEU A 28 -3.85 4.65 10.87
C LEU A 28 -4.46 5.42 9.69
N TRP A 29 -5.38 4.82 8.95
CA TRP A 29 -6.11 5.53 7.89
C TRP A 29 -6.88 6.73 8.46
N SER A 30 -7.64 6.51 9.54
CA SER A 30 -8.39 7.58 10.19
C SER A 30 -7.47 8.71 10.70
N PHE A 31 -6.32 8.37 11.27
CA PHE A 31 -5.36 9.33 11.84
C PHE A 31 -4.59 10.13 10.78
N THR A 32 -4.43 9.58 9.58
CA THR A 32 -3.63 10.19 8.50
C THR A 32 -4.48 10.99 7.52
N THR A 33 -5.78 10.74 7.48
CA THR A 33 -6.72 11.46 6.61
C THR A 33 -6.68 12.96 6.89
N LYS A 34 -6.23 13.74 5.90
CA LYS A 34 -6.12 15.21 5.97
C LYS A 34 -5.31 15.72 7.16
N HIS A 35 -4.27 14.99 7.57
CA HIS A 35 -3.43 15.34 8.71
C HIS A 35 -1.94 15.10 8.41
N ALA A 36 -1.33 16.03 7.66
CA ALA A 36 0.07 15.96 7.20
C ALA A 36 1.10 15.57 8.28
N ILE A 37 0.95 16.08 9.52
CA ILE A 37 1.85 15.73 10.63
C ILE A 37 1.77 14.22 10.96
N ASN A 38 0.57 13.64 10.92
CA ASN A 38 0.39 12.22 11.22
C ASN A 38 0.84 11.36 10.04
N GLN A 39 0.60 11.81 8.80
CA GLN A 39 1.11 11.16 7.59
C GLN A 39 2.64 11.00 7.67
N LYS A 40 3.35 12.09 8.03
CA LYS A 40 4.80 12.05 8.25
C LYS A 40 5.19 11.15 9.42
N LYS A 41 4.52 11.26 10.58
CA LYS A 41 4.82 10.43 11.76
C LYS A 41 4.67 8.93 11.50
N VAL A 42 3.66 8.50 10.73
CA VAL A 42 3.48 7.09 10.37
C VAL A 42 4.63 6.60 9.48
N ALA A 43 5.05 7.42 8.51
CA ALA A 43 6.19 7.10 7.66
C ALA A 43 7.50 7.03 8.46
N ASP A 44 7.78 8.04 9.29
CA ASP A 44 8.98 8.12 10.14
C ASP A 44 9.02 6.97 11.17
N ALA A 45 7.86 6.49 11.64
CA ALA A 45 7.76 5.30 12.50
C ALA A 45 7.99 3.97 11.76
N GLY A 46 8.21 3.99 10.44
CA GLY A 46 8.42 2.82 9.60
C GLY A 46 7.13 2.04 9.33
N GLY A 47 6.00 2.72 9.17
CA GLY A 47 4.69 2.13 8.90
C GLY A 47 4.43 1.77 7.44
N LEU A 48 5.20 2.30 6.49
CA LEU A 48 4.94 2.09 5.05
C LEU A 48 5.11 0.62 4.63
N ALA A 49 6.25 0.01 4.92
CA ALA A 49 6.54 -1.36 4.51
C ALA A 49 5.55 -2.40 5.08
N PRO A 50 5.18 -2.36 6.38
CA PRO A 50 4.14 -3.25 6.90
C PRO A 50 2.78 -3.05 6.22
N LEU A 51 2.37 -1.80 5.96
CA LEU A 51 1.12 -1.54 5.24
C LEU A 51 1.17 -2.08 3.80
N VAL A 52 2.30 -1.98 3.11
CA VAL A 52 2.47 -2.56 1.77
C VAL A 52 2.43 -4.09 1.82
N ALA A 53 3.08 -4.72 2.79
CA ALA A 53 3.03 -6.17 2.97
C ALA A 53 1.58 -6.68 3.13
N LEU A 54 0.75 -5.97 3.90
CA LEU A 54 -0.66 -6.30 4.09
C LEU A 54 -1.49 -6.22 2.80
N LEU A 55 -1.05 -5.48 1.77
CA LEU A 55 -1.71 -5.50 0.47
C LEU A 55 -1.58 -6.87 -0.21
N GLY A 56 -0.46 -7.57 -0.02
CA GLY A 56 -0.23 -8.90 -0.60
C GLY A 56 -0.85 -10.02 0.24
N ILE A 57 -0.60 -10.00 1.55
CA ILE A 57 -0.90 -11.14 2.45
C ILE A 57 -2.22 -11.02 3.21
N GLY A 58 -2.78 -9.82 3.34
CA GLY A 58 -3.99 -9.60 4.15
C GLY A 58 -5.25 -10.14 3.50
N ASN A 59 -6.32 -10.27 4.29
CA ASN A 59 -7.68 -10.52 3.76
C ASN A 59 -8.27 -9.25 3.10
N SER A 60 -9.45 -9.36 2.49
CA SER A 60 -10.08 -8.25 1.75
C SER A 60 -10.20 -6.95 2.57
N ASP A 61 -10.60 -7.05 3.83
CA ASP A 61 -10.78 -5.88 4.71
C ASP A 61 -9.43 -5.26 5.11
N THR A 62 -8.48 -6.11 5.48
CA THR A 62 -7.12 -5.68 5.86
C THR A 62 -6.46 -4.95 4.69
N GLN A 63 -6.58 -5.49 3.47
CA GLN A 63 -6.10 -4.84 2.26
C GLN A 63 -6.81 -3.53 1.97
N HIS A 64 -8.13 -3.46 2.21
CA HIS A 64 -8.90 -2.24 2.03
C HIS A 64 -8.37 -1.13 2.95
N PHE A 65 -8.20 -1.44 4.24
CA PHE A 65 -7.69 -0.49 5.22
C PHE A 65 -6.24 -0.11 4.96
N ALA A 66 -5.38 -1.06 4.62
CA ALA A 66 -3.98 -0.80 4.29
C ALA A 66 -3.85 0.13 3.06
N ALA A 67 -4.63 -0.12 2.01
CA ALA A 67 -4.67 0.75 0.83
C ALA A 67 -5.19 2.16 1.17
N GLY A 68 -6.22 2.27 2.01
CA GLY A 68 -6.75 3.55 2.47
C GLY A 68 -5.74 4.35 3.29
N ALA A 69 -5.02 3.67 4.20
CA ALA A 69 -3.96 4.26 4.99
C ALA A 69 -2.82 4.78 4.10
N LEU A 70 -2.29 3.95 3.19
CA LEU A 70 -1.23 4.34 2.26
C LEU A 70 -1.64 5.54 1.39
N ALA A 71 -2.88 5.55 0.87
CA ALA A 71 -3.39 6.67 0.08
C ALA A 71 -3.45 7.97 0.90
N SER A 72 -3.85 7.87 2.16
CA SER A 72 -3.92 9.04 3.04
C SER A 72 -2.54 9.53 3.45
N ILE A 73 -1.58 8.62 3.67
CA ILE A 73 -0.18 8.94 3.98
C ILE A 73 0.54 9.64 2.81
N ALA A 74 0.13 9.36 1.57
CA ALA A 74 0.68 9.96 0.37
C ALA A 74 0.06 11.33 0.01
N LEU A 75 -1.17 11.61 0.45
CA LEU A 75 -2.02 12.69 -0.11
C LEU A 75 -1.37 14.08 -0.07
N GLU A 76 -0.70 14.42 1.03
CA GLU A 76 -0.07 15.75 1.22
C GLU A 76 1.45 15.62 1.42
N ASN A 77 2.01 14.46 1.09
CA ASN A 77 3.44 14.17 1.26
C ASN A 77 3.99 13.44 0.02
N PRO A 78 4.51 14.20 -0.97
CA PRO A 78 5.04 13.64 -2.20
C PRO A 78 6.20 12.67 -2.00
N ALA A 79 7.03 12.87 -0.96
CA ALA A 79 8.13 11.96 -0.64
C ALA A 79 7.59 10.58 -0.22
N ASN A 80 6.64 10.56 0.72
CA ASN A 80 5.95 9.32 1.10
C ASN A 80 5.28 8.67 -0.12
N GLY A 81 4.65 9.46 -0.98
CA GLY A 81 4.03 8.98 -2.22
C GLY A 81 5.02 8.25 -3.14
N GLY A 82 6.23 8.78 -3.30
CA GLY A 82 7.32 8.15 -4.05
C GLY A 82 7.78 6.82 -3.46
N ASP A 83 7.99 6.79 -2.14
CA ASP A 83 8.40 5.58 -1.43
C ASP A 83 7.32 4.48 -1.53
N ILE A 84 6.06 4.84 -1.32
CA ILE A 84 4.92 3.92 -1.44
C ILE A 84 4.79 3.38 -2.87
N ALA A 85 4.93 4.25 -3.88
CA ALA A 85 4.86 3.83 -5.29
C ALA A 85 5.95 2.82 -5.63
N THR A 86 7.18 3.03 -5.13
CA THR A 86 8.30 2.11 -5.33
C THR A 86 8.03 0.75 -4.70
N MET A 87 7.60 0.72 -3.43
CA MET A 87 7.31 -0.54 -2.73
C MET A 87 6.16 -1.34 -3.38
N ILE A 88 5.13 -0.66 -3.90
CA ILE A 88 4.02 -1.39 -4.56
C ILE A 88 4.40 -1.83 -5.97
N ALA A 89 5.28 -1.11 -6.67
CA ALA A 89 5.86 -1.58 -7.94
C ALA A 89 6.71 -2.85 -7.73
N GLU A 90 7.45 -2.94 -6.63
CA GLU A 90 8.14 -4.17 -6.23
C GLU A 90 7.15 -5.30 -5.91
N LEU A 91 6.06 -5.00 -5.21
CA LEU A 91 5.01 -5.98 -4.93
C LEU A 91 4.34 -6.51 -6.21
N LEU A 92 4.15 -5.64 -7.22
CA LEU A 92 3.69 -6.05 -8.55
C LEU A 92 4.69 -6.97 -9.27
N ALA A 93 5.99 -6.86 -8.98
CA ALA A 93 7.01 -7.73 -9.56
C ALA A 93 7.04 -9.14 -8.93
N SER A 94 6.14 -9.43 -7.99
CA SER A 94 5.97 -10.77 -7.43
C SER A 94 5.61 -11.81 -8.52
N ASN A 95 6.03 -13.05 -8.30
CA ASN A 95 5.63 -14.20 -9.12
C ASN A 95 4.26 -14.77 -8.71
N ASP A 96 3.68 -14.29 -7.61
CA ASP A 96 2.35 -14.69 -7.17
C ASP A 96 1.27 -13.82 -7.83
N THR A 97 0.46 -14.44 -8.70
CA THR A 97 -0.61 -13.78 -9.45
C THR A 97 -1.67 -13.14 -8.53
N GLU A 98 -1.94 -13.76 -7.38
CA GLU A 98 -2.92 -13.21 -6.43
C GLU A 98 -2.40 -11.91 -5.79
N THR A 99 -1.16 -11.93 -5.29
CA THR A 99 -0.45 -10.75 -4.78
C THR A 99 -0.35 -9.66 -5.84
N CYS A 100 -0.03 -9.99 -7.10
CA CYS A 100 0.03 -9.03 -8.19
C CYS A 100 -1.34 -8.38 -8.45
N THR A 101 -2.42 -9.16 -8.46
CA THR A 101 -3.78 -8.65 -8.66
C THR A 101 -4.18 -7.69 -7.54
N LYS A 102 -3.86 -8.05 -6.28
CA LYS A 102 -4.11 -7.20 -5.11
C LYS A 102 -3.29 -5.91 -5.15
N ALA A 103 -2.01 -5.99 -5.53
CA ALA A 103 -1.12 -4.84 -5.71
C ALA A 103 -1.60 -3.91 -6.84
N ALA A 104 -2.07 -4.46 -7.97
CA ALA A 104 -2.64 -3.69 -9.07
C ALA A 104 -3.88 -2.91 -8.63
N ARG A 105 -4.74 -3.53 -7.81
CA ARG A 105 -5.91 -2.87 -7.20
C ARG A 105 -5.52 -1.75 -6.23
N ALA A 106 -4.44 -1.90 -5.47
CA ALA A 106 -3.93 -0.84 -4.60
C ALA A 106 -3.37 0.34 -5.39
N ILE A 107 -2.60 0.08 -6.46
CA ILE A 107 -2.08 1.10 -7.38
C ILE A 107 -3.21 1.92 -8.02
N SER A 108 -4.29 1.28 -8.47
CA SER A 108 -5.40 2.02 -9.08
C SER A 108 -6.07 2.99 -8.09
N ARG A 109 -6.17 2.60 -6.81
CA ARG A 109 -6.67 3.47 -5.74
C ARG A 109 -5.73 4.64 -5.48
N LEU A 110 -4.41 4.41 -5.41
CA LEU A 110 -3.40 5.44 -5.17
C LEU A 110 -3.31 6.44 -6.33
N ALA A 111 -3.32 5.96 -7.57
CA ALA A 111 -3.29 6.78 -8.77
C ALA A 111 -4.51 7.71 -8.86
N ARG A 112 -5.69 7.22 -8.45
CA ARG A 112 -6.93 8.03 -8.41
C ARG A 112 -6.92 9.09 -7.31
N ALA A 113 -6.17 8.88 -6.23
CA ALA A 113 -6.16 9.79 -5.09
C ALA A 113 -5.44 11.11 -5.39
N HIS A 114 -4.33 11.10 -6.14
CA HIS A 114 -3.58 12.32 -6.45
C HIS A 114 -2.73 12.21 -7.73
N PRO A 115 -2.62 13.27 -8.57
CA PRO A 115 -1.79 13.26 -9.78
C PRO A 115 -0.30 12.97 -9.52
N SER A 116 0.26 13.43 -8.40
CA SER A 116 1.66 13.13 -8.04
C SER A 116 1.90 11.62 -7.87
N ASN A 117 0.90 10.88 -7.38
CA ASN A 117 0.99 9.43 -7.26
C ASN A 117 1.03 8.77 -8.63
N GLN A 118 0.30 9.30 -9.62
CA GLN A 118 0.34 8.79 -11.00
C GLN A 118 1.75 8.93 -11.59
N VAL A 119 2.39 10.08 -11.38
CA VAL A 119 3.77 10.33 -11.82
C VAL A 119 4.73 9.37 -11.12
N ALA A 120 4.62 9.23 -9.79
CA ALA A 120 5.47 8.33 -9.02
C ALA A 120 5.30 6.86 -9.44
N ILE A 121 4.07 6.40 -9.65
CA ILE A 121 3.76 5.04 -10.11
C ILE A 121 4.33 4.81 -11.53
N ALA A 122 4.21 5.79 -12.42
CA ALA A 122 4.78 5.70 -13.76
C ALA A 122 6.31 5.64 -13.72
N GLN A 123 6.95 6.47 -12.91
CA GLN A 123 8.40 6.50 -12.72
C GLN A 123 8.93 5.20 -12.09
N ALA A 124 8.17 4.58 -11.19
CA ALA A 124 8.49 3.28 -10.61
C ALA A 124 8.27 2.10 -11.59
N GLY A 125 7.87 2.36 -12.85
CA GLY A 125 7.66 1.32 -13.85
C GLY A 125 6.34 0.54 -13.68
N GLY A 126 5.42 1.01 -12.81
CA GLY A 126 4.16 0.33 -12.53
C GLY A 126 3.30 0.10 -13.78
N LEU A 127 3.27 1.07 -14.71
CA LEU A 127 2.54 0.94 -15.98
C LEU A 127 3.07 -0.21 -16.84
N LYS A 128 4.40 -0.30 -16.99
CA LYS A 128 5.04 -1.38 -17.75
C LYS A 128 4.66 -2.74 -17.19
N ARG A 129 4.66 -2.87 -15.85
CA ARG A 129 4.31 -4.12 -15.19
C ARG A 129 2.82 -4.48 -15.32
N LEU A 130 1.93 -3.50 -15.20
CA LEU A 130 0.48 -3.71 -15.42
C LEU A 130 0.17 -4.17 -16.85
N VAL A 131 0.84 -3.60 -17.86
CA VAL A 131 0.70 -4.04 -19.25
C VAL A 131 1.23 -5.47 -19.42
N GLN A 132 2.38 -5.79 -18.81
CA GLN A 132 2.92 -7.15 -18.84
C GLN A 132 1.95 -8.17 -18.20
N MET A 133 1.30 -7.80 -17.09
CA MET A 133 0.31 -8.66 -16.45
C MET A 133 -0.88 -8.96 -17.37
N LEU A 134 -1.38 -7.97 -18.12
CA LEU A 134 -2.45 -8.20 -19.10
C LEU A 134 -2.00 -9.15 -20.21
N ALA A 135 -0.80 -8.95 -20.75
CA ALA A 135 -0.23 -9.83 -21.78
C ALA A 135 -0.01 -11.26 -21.28
N ASP A 136 0.36 -11.44 -20.01
CA ASP A 136 0.54 -12.78 -19.42
C ASP A 136 -0.80 -13.46 -19.09
N ALA A 137 -1.84 -12.69 -18.74
CA ALA A 137 -3.19 -13.23 -18.53
C ALA A 137 -3.88 -13.66 -19.84
N GLU A 138 -3.49 -13.09 -20.98
CA GLU A 138 -3.99 -13.46 -22.30
C GLU A 138 -3.34 -14.73 -22.88
N LYS A 139 -2.21 -15.17 -22.34
CA LYS A 139 -1.59 -16.44 -22.77
C LYS A 139 -2.40 -17.60 -22.20
N PRO A 140 -2.97 -18.49 -23.05
CA PRO A 140 -3.67 -19.66 -22.55
C PRO A 140 -2.71 -20.51 -21.72
N ALA A 141 -3.19 -21.04 -20.60
CA ALA A 141 -2.44 -22.01 -19.80
C ALA A 141 -2.08 -23.18 -20.73
N THR A 142 -0.80 -23.29 -21.09
CA THR A 142 -0.31 -24.46 -21.83
C THR A 142 -0.46 -25.67 -20.91
N LEU A 143 -1.38 -26.57 -21.31
CA LEU A 143 -1.68 -27.86 -20.69
C LEU A 143 -0.45 -28.78 -20.62
#